data_AF-A0A7L3ESH1-F1
#
_entry.id   AF-A0A7L3ESH1-F1
#
_cell.length_a   1.000
_cell.length_b   1.000
_cell.length_c   1.000
_cell.angle_alpha   90.00
_cell.angle_beta   90.00
_cell.angle_gamma   90.00
#
_symmetry.space_group_name_H-M   'P 1'
#
loop_
_entity.id
_entity.type
_entity.pdbx_description
1 polymer ?
#
loop_
_entity_poly.entity_id
_entity_poly.type
_entity_poly.pdbx_seq_one_letter_code
_entity_poly.pdbx_strand_id
1 'polypeptide(L)'
;LRSSSCGNPGVPPKGILYGTRFDVGDKIRYSCVTGYILDGHPQLTCTANSANTASWDFPVPICRAEDACGGTMRGSSGIISSPNFPNEYHNNADCTWTIVAEPGDTISLIFTDFQMEEKYDYLEIEGSEPPTI
;
A
#
# COMPACT_ATOMS: atom_id res chain seq x y z
N LEU A 1 -4.20 32.85 9.97
CA LEU A 1 -5.44 32.15 9.56
C LEU A 1 -5.38 30.75 10.16
N ARG A 2 -6.32 30.36 11.02
CA ARG A 2 -6.40 28.99 11.56
C ARG A 2 -7.13 28.14 10.53
N SER A 3 -6.50 27.10 9.99
CA SER A 3 -7.20 26.14 9.12
C SER A 3 -7.65 24.96 9.95
N SER A 4 -8.97 24.78 10.08
CA SER A 4 -9.58 23.63 10.76
C SER A 4 -9.82 22.44 9.83
N SER A 5 -9.54 22.60 8.53
CA SER A 5 -9.75 21.57 7.51
C SER A 5 -8.48 21.34 6.70
N CYS A 6 -8.22 20.06 6.39
CA CYS A 6 -7.15 19.62 5.52
C CYS A 6 -7.47 19.81 4.02
N GLY A 7 -8.72 20.13 3.70
CA GLY A 7 -9.23 20.16 2.33
C GLY A 7 -9.41 18.76 1.73
N ASN A 8 -10.11 18.70 0.60
CA ASN A 8 -10.31 17.43 -0.12
C ASN A 8 -8.98 17.02 -0.80
N PRO A 9 -8.39 15.89 -0.41
CA PRO A 9 -7.12 15.42 -0.98
C PRO A 9 -7.24 14.90 -2.42
N GLY A 10 -8.47 14.68 -2.91
CA GLY A 10 -8.74 14.15 -4.25
C GLY A 10 -8.78 12.62 -4.29
N VAL A 11 -9.02 12.08 -5.48
CA VAL A 11 -9.08 10.63 -5.71
C VAL A 11 -8.02 10.28 -6.75
N PRO A 12 -7.08 9.35 -6.46
CA PRO A 12 -6.08 8.95 -7.44
C PRO A 12 -6.74 8.20 -8.61
N PRO A 13 -6.10 8.16 -9.80
CA PRO A 13 -6.60 7.37 -10.92
C PRO A 13 -6.86 5.92 -10.49
N LYS A 14 -8.01 5.36 -10.86
CA LYS A 14 -8.44 4.00 -10.47
C LYS A 14 -8.64 3.80 -8.96
N GLY A 15 -8.59 4.86 -8.17
CA GLY A 15 -8.90 4.87 -6.76
C GLY A 15 -10.36 5.16 -6.46
N ILE A 16 -10.75 4.80 -5.24
CA ILE A 16 -12.04 5.05 -4.62
C ILE A 16 -11.75 5.67 -3.26
N LEU A 17 -12.45 6.75 -2.91
CA LEU A 17 -12.35 7.43 -1.62
C LEU A 17 -13.63 7.23 -0.81
N TYR A 18 -13.49 6.77 0.42
CA TYR A 18 -14.54 6.66 1.43
C TYR A 18 -14.34 7.73 2.49
N GLY A 19 -15.31 8.62 2.62
CA GLY A 19 -15.29 9.73 3.57
C GLY A 19 -15.68 11.05 2.89
N THR A 20 -16.43 11.88 3.60
CA THR A 20 -16.95 13.15 3.08
C THR A 20 -16.61 14.35 3.95
N ARG A 21 -15.96 14.11 5.11
CA ARG A 21 -15.54 15.14 6.05
C ARG A 21 -14.02 15.20 6.09
N PHE A 22 -13.50 16.41 6.19
CA PHE A 22 -12.07 16.71 6.03
C PHE A 22 -11.57 17.68 7.11
N ASP A 23 -12.25 17.69 8.26
CA ASP A 23 -11.87 18.53 9.41
C ASP A 23 -10.87 17.78 10.29
N VAL A 24 -10.14 18.52 11.14
CA VAL A 24 -9.16 17.94 12.06
C VAL A 24 -9.81 16.83 12.91
N GLY A 25 -9.20 15.63 12.88
CA GLY A 25 -9.68 14.42 13.55
C GLY A 25 -10.44 13.46 12.65
N ASP A 26 -10.92 13.90 11.48
CA ASP A 26 -11.59 13.03 10.52
C ASP A 26 -10.62 12.05 9.87
N LYS A 27 -11.15 10.87 9.53
CA LYS A 27 -10.43 9.80 8.85
C LYS A 27 -11.13 9.45 7.56
N ILE A 28 -10.35 9.32 6.50
CA ILE A 28 -10.81 8.90 5.19
C ILE A 28 -10.07 7.65 4.77
N ARG A 29 -10.69 6.81 3.94
CA ARG A 29 -10.12 5.55 3.48
C ARG A 29 -10.07 5.49 1.96
N TYR A 30 -9.02 4.92 1.41
CA TYR A 30 -8.91 4.63 -0.01
C TYR A 30 -8.99 3.13 -0.29
N SER A 31 -9.53 2.78 -1.46
CA SER A 31 -9.36 1.47 -2.10
C SER A 31 -9.14 1.66 -3.60
N CYS A 32 -8.81 0.60 -4.30
CA CYS A 32 -8.72 0.61 -5.76
C CYS A 32 -9.89 -0.16 -6.37
N VAL A 33 -10.21 0.13 -7.64
CA VAL A 33 -11.12 -0.71 -8.43
C VAL A 33 -10.46 -2.07 -8.72
N THR A 34 -11.26 -3.05 -9.13
CA THR A 34 -10.78 -4.40 -9.49
C THR A 34 -9.62 -4.36 -10.51
N GLY A 35 -8.59 -5.18 -10.31
CA GLY A 35 -7.39 -5.23 -11.14
C GLY A 35 -6.30 -4.24 -10.72
N TYR A 36 -6.47 -3.58 -9.58
CA TYR A 36 -5.52 -2.61 -9.04
C TYR A 36 -5.32 -2.79 -7.54
N ILE A 37 -4.07 -2.66 -7.11
CA ILE A 37 -3.62 -2.73 -5.71
C ILE A 37 -3.25 -1.32 -5.23
N LEU A 38 -3.61 -1.03 -3.97
CA LEU A 38 -3.31 0.24 -3.33
C LEU A 38 -1.85 0.27 -2.82
N ASP A 39 -1.06 1.19 -3.35
CA ASP A 39 0.31 1.50 -2.93
C ASP A 39 0.31 2.74 -2.05
N GLY A 40 0.52 2.55 -0.74
CA GLY A 40 0.53 3.61 0.27
C GLY A 40 -0.41 3.35 1.45
N HIS A 41 -0.76 4.41 2.20
CA HIS A 41 -1.61 4.29 3.38
C HIS A 41 -3.10 4.18 2.96
N PRO A 42 -3.81 3.12 3.37
CA PRO A 42 -5.22 2.95 3.02
C PRO A 42 -6.13 3.91 3.80
N GLN A 43 -5.66 4.50 4.89
CA GLN A 43 -6.43 5.45 5.70
C GLN A 43 -5.56 6.67 6.02
N LEU A 44 -6.13 7.86 5.79
CA LEU A 44 -5.51 9.15 6.11
C LEU A 44 -6.31 9.82 7.23
N THR A 45 -5.62 10.47 8.15
CA THR A 45 -6.21 11.25 9.25
C THR A 45 -5.86 12.71 9.06
N CYS A 46 -6.87 13.59 9.17
CA CYS A 46 -6.63 15.02 9.15
C CYS A 46 -6.08 15.44 10.52
N THR A 47 -4.83 15.90 10.56
CA THR A 47 -4.15 16.25 11.81
C THR A 47 -3.87 17.75 11.89
N ALA A 48 -3.84 18.30 13.10
CA ALA A 48 -3.42 19.68 13.32
C ALA A 48 -1.93 19.70 13.68
N ASN A 49 -1.13 20.45 12.91
CA ASN A 49 0.28 20.67 13.21
C ASN A 49 0.45 21.74 14.29
N SER A 50 1.64 21.79 14.90
CA SER A 50 2.05 22.79 15.91
C SER A 50 1.94 24.25 15.45
N ALA A 51 1.83 24.49 14.13
CA ALA A 51 1.59 25.80 13.52
C ALA A 51 0.10 26.18 13.37
N ASN A 52 -0.84 25.43 13.98
CA ASN A 52 -2.29 25.58 13.83
C ASN A 52 -2.77 25.48 12.36
N THR A 53 -2.05 24.69 11.56
CA THR A 53 -2.42 24.33 10.19
C THR A 53 -2.83 22.87 10.15
N ALA A 54 -3.95 22.58 9.50
CA ALA A 54 -4.43 21.22 9.30
C ALA A 54 -3.79 20.60 8.05
N SER A 55 -3.28 19.37 8.16
CA SER A 55 -2.76 18.58 7.05
C SER A 55 -3.05 17.09 7.22
N TRP A 56 -3.14 16.38 6.10
CA TRP A 56 -3.19 14.91 6.12
C TRP A 56 -1.87 14.34 6.67
N ASP A 57 -1.98 13.31 7.51
CA ASP A 57 -0.84 12.58 8.09
C ASP A 57 0.00 11.85 7.03
N PHE A 58 -0.64 11.40 5.95
CA PHE A 58 0.00 10.73 4.82
C PHE A 58 -0.40 11.34 3.47
N PRO A 59 0.43 11.20 2.42
CA PRO A 59 0.05 11.57 1.07
C PRO A 59 -1.04 10.64 0.51
N VAL A 60 -1.72 11.10 -0.55
CA VAL A 60 -2.69 10.30 -1.29
C VAL A 60 -2.01 9.06 -1.88
N PRO A 61 -2.56 7.84 -1.68
CA PRO A 61 -1.97 6.61 -2.21
C PRO A 61 -2.14 6.53 -3.74
N ILE A 62 -1.45 5.57 -4.35
CA ILE A 62 -1.52 5.30 -5.80
C ILE A 62 -2.16 3.93 -6.02
N CYS A 63 -3.03 3.81 -7.03
CA CYS A 63 -3.52 2.50 -7.46
C CYS A 63 -2.65 1.99 -8.61
N ARG A 64 -1.86 0.94 -8.34
CA ARG A 64 -1.04 0.23 -9.34
C ARG A 64 -1.83 -0.96 -9.86
N ALA A 65 -1.61 -1.34 -11.12
CA ALA A 65 -2.25 -2.53 -11.66
C ALA A 65 -1.77 -3.79 -10.90
N GLU A 66 -2.64 -4.79 -10.74
CA GLU A 66 -2.30 -6.06 -10.04
C GLU A 66 -1.18 -6.84 -10.73
N ASP A 67 -0.98 -6.64 -12.03
CA ASP A 67 0.14 -7.20 -12.82
C ASP A 67 1.44 -6.37 -12.72
N ALA A 68 1.46 -5.31 -11.89
CA ALA A 68 2.65 -4.52 -11.67
C ALA A 68 3.70 -5.33 -10.88
N CYS A 69 4.92 -5.32 -11.39
CA CYS A 69 6.09 -5.92 -10.76
C CYS A 69 6.54 -5.05 -9.56
N GLY A 70 6.11 -5.43 -8.36
CA GLY A 70 6.52 -4.79 -7.10
C GLY A 70 5.56 -3.71 -6.55
N GLY A 71 5.91 -3.16 -5.37
CA GLY A 71 5.15 -2.13 -4.68
C GLY A 71 5.21 -2.22 -3.15
N THR A 72 4.60 -1.28 -2.44
CA THR A 72 4.48 -1.35 -0.97
C THR A 72 3.07 -1.71 -0.56
N MET A 73 2.92 -2.82 0.16
CA MET A 73 1.65 -3.23 0.75
C MET A 73 1.57 -2.82 2.21
N ARG A 74 0.46 -2.16 2.56
CA ARG A 74 0.11 -1.80 3.93
C ARG A 74 -1.32 -2.27 4.20
N GLY A 75 -1.53 -2.91 5.34
CA GLY A 75 -2.85 -3.41 5.73
C GLY A 75 -2.75 -4.72 6.51
N SER A 76 -3.89 -5.22 6.96
CA SER A 76 -3.96 -6.46 7.74
C SER A 76 -3.89 -7.74 6.90
N SER A 77 -4.07 -7.65 5.58
CA SER A 77 -4.00 -8.77 4.62
C SER A 77 -3.91 -8.27 3.18
N GLY A 78 -3.47 -9.14 2.27
CA GLY A 78 -3.36 -8.86 0.84
C GLY A 78 -2.96 -10.10 0.05
N ILE A 79 -2.91 -9.98 -1.29
CA ILE A 79 -2.45 -11.02 -2.22
C ILE A 79 -1.33 -10.42 -3.08
N ILE A 80 -0.23 -11.15 -3.23
CA ILE A 80 0.85 -10.86 -4.18
C ILE A 80 0.86 -11.99 -5.21
N SER A 81 1.01 -11.62 -6.48
CA SER A 81 1.23 -12.55 -7.58
C SER A 81 2.32 -12.02 -8.50
N SER A 82 2.94 -12.92 -9.26
CA SER A 82 3.80 -12.52 -10.36
C SER A 82 3.00 -11.71 -11.41
N PRO A 83 3.67 -10.83 -12.17
CA PRO A 83 3.06 -10.21 -13.35
C PRO A 83 2.46 -11.27 -14.27
N ASN A 84 1.27 -11.01 -14.80
CA ASN A 84 0.47 -11.90 -15.68
C ASN A 84 -0.14 -13.17 -15.05
N PHE A 85 0.04 -13.43 -13.75
CA PHE A 85 -0.57 -14.59 -13.10
C PHE A 85 -2.08 -14.68 -13.43
N PRO A 86 -2.62 -15.85 -13.82
CA PRO A 86 -2.04 -17.20 -13.73
C PRO A 86 -1.20 -17.63 -14.95
N ASN A 87 -0.92 -16.74 -15.90
CA ASN A 87 -0.04 -17.04 -17.03
C ASN A 87 1.44 -16.94 -16.62
N GLU A 88 2.32 -17.37 -17.51
CA GLU A 88 3.77 -17.28 -17.31
C GLU A 88 4.21 -15.82 -17.11
N TYR A 89 5.10 -15.63 -16.13
CA TYR A 89 5.74 -14.35 -15.88
C TYR A 89 6.75 -14.05 -16.99
N HIS A 90 7.04 -12.77 -17.20
CA HIS A 90 8.00 -12.36 -18.21
C HIS A 90 9.44 -12.72 -17.81
N ASN A 91 10.27 -13.08 -18.81
CA ASN A 91 11.71 -13.25 -18.60
C ASN A 91 12.34 -11.96 -18.06
N ASN A 92 13.40 -12.12 -17.25
CA ASN A 92 14.16 -11.01 -16.66
C ASN A 92 13.32 -10.07 -15.78
N ALA A 93 12.22 -10.57 -15.20
CA ALA A 93 11.46 -9.84 -14.21
C ALA A 93 12.27 -9.70 -12.91
N ASP A 94 12.38 -8.48 -12.42
CA ASP A 94 13.03 -8.15 -11.15
C ASP A 94 12.00 -7.37 -10.31
N CYS A 95 11.27 -8.10 -9.47
CA CYS A 95 10.14 -7.57 -8.72
C CYS A 95 10.45 -7.55 -7.22
N THR A 96 10.22 -6.40 -6.58
CA THR A 96 10.34 -6.25 -5.14
C THR A 96 9.03 -5.78 -4.54
N TRP A 97 8.47 -6.56 -3.61
CA TRP A 97 7.31 -6.17 -2.81
C TRP A 97 7.73 -5.93 -1.36
N THR A 98 7.35 -4.78 -0.82
CA THR A 98 7.61 -4.42 0.57
C THR A 98 6.31 -4.53 1.37
N ILE A 99 6.26 -5.45 2.33
CA ILE A 99 5.10 -5.61 3.22
C ILE A 99 5.39 -4.89 4.53
N VAL A 100 4.56 -3.91 4.89
CA VAL A 100 4.73 -3.14 6.12
C VAL A 100 3.55 -3.38 7.05
N ALA A 101 3.84 -3.98 8.20
CA ALA A 101 2.90 -4.17 9.30
C ALA A 101 3.12 -3.11 10.40
N GLU A 102 2.12 -2.92 11.25
CA GLU A 102 2.25 -2.01 12.41
C GLU A 102 3.17 -2.62 13.48
N PRO A 103 3.81 -1.81 14.34
CA PRO A 103 4.69 -2.32 15.39
C PRO A 103 3.98 -3.31 16.32
N GLY A 104 4.57 -4.50 16.47
CA GLY A 104 4.02 -5.58 17.29
C GLY A 104 3.20 -6.61 16.51
N ASP A 105 2.83 -6.33 15.26
CA ASP A 105 2.20 -7.30 14.37
C ASP A 105 3.23 -8.26 13.77
N THR A 106 2.78 -9.46 13.42
CA THR A 106 3.59 -10.47 12.73
C THR A 106 3.05 -10.70 11.33
N ILE A 107 3.93 -10.64 10.33
CA ILE A 107 3.56 -10.93 8.94
C ILE A 107 3.56 -12.46 8.75
N SER A 108 2.43 -12.99 8.27
CA SER A 108 2.29 -14.40 7.87
C SER A 108 2.15 -14.49 6.36
N LEU A 109 2.97 -15.32 5.72
CA LEU A 109 2.98 -15.55 4.28
C LEU A 109 2.48 -16.96 3.98
N ILE A 110 1.61 -17.09 2.98
CA ILE A 110 1.05 -18.36 2.52
C ILE A 110 1.20 -18.42 1.00
N PHE A 111 1.96 -19.40 0.53
CA PHE A 111 2.10 -19.70 -0.90
C PHE A 111 0.93 -20.57 -1.35
N THR A 112 0.12 -20.06 -2.26
CA THR A 112 -1.06 -20.76 -2.79
C THR A 112 -0.79 -21.39 -4.16
N ASP A 113 0.08 -20.78 -4.96
CA ASP A 113 0.63 -21.30 -6.20
C ASP A 113 2.12 -20.90 -6.29
N PHE A 114 2.99 -21.80 -6.74
CA PHE A 114 4.43 -21.57 -6.79
C PHE A 114 5.11 -22.40 -7.88
N GLN A 115 5.53 -21.73 -8.95
CA GLN A 115 6.29 -22.31 -10.07
C GLN A 115 7.33 -21.30 -10.54
N MET A 116 8.58 -21.75 -10.73
CA MET A 116 9.70 -20.93 -11.20
C MET A 116 10.59 -21.74 -12.16
N GLU A 117 11.35 -21.05 -13.02
CA GLU A 117 12.31 -21.66 -13.92
C GLU A 117 13.50 -22.24 -13.14
N GLU A 118 13.70 -23.55 -13.24
CA GLU A 118 14.74 -24.25 -12.50
C GLU A 118 16.14 -23.72 -12.89
N LYS A 119 16.95 -23.37 -11.89
CA LYS A 119 18.34 -22.85 -12.01
C LYS A 119 18.50 -21.41 -12.50
N TYR A 120 17.42 -20.75 -12.91
CA TYR A 120 17.47 -19.38 -13.43
C TYR A 120 16.77 -18.39 -12.48
N ASP A 121 15.64 -18.79 -11.92
CA ASP A 121 14.80 -17.90 -11.11
C ASP A 121 14.78 -18.31 -9.63
N TYR A 122 14.54 -17.34 -8.76
CA TYR A 122 14.40 -17.54 -7.32
C TYR A 122 13.43 -16.53 -6.70
N LEU A 123 12.85 -16.91 -5.56
CA LEU A 123 12.14 -16.02 -4.66
C LEU A 123 12.98 -15.87 -3.38
N GLU A 124 13.28 -14.64 -3.01
CA GLU A 124 13.96 -14.30 -1.77
C GLU A 124 13.00 -13.55 -0.84
N ILE A 125 13.06 -13.87 0.46
CA ILE A 125 12.25 -13.24 1.50
C ILE A 125 13.20 -12.71 2.56
N GLU A 126 13.25 -11.38 2.68
CA GLU A 126 14.05 -10.70 3.70
C GLU A 126 13.13 -10.10 4.77
N GLY A 127 13.45 -10.35 6.04
CA GLY A 127 12.82 -9.69 7.17
C GLY A 127 13.60 -8.44 7.57
N SER A 128 12.92 -7.42 8.08
CA SER A 128 13.58 -6.30 8.76
C SER A 128 14.08 -6.73 10.14
N GLU A 129 15.25 -6.25 10.57
CA GLU A 129 15.65 -6.38 11.96
C GLU A 129 14.59 -5.75 12.88
N PRO A 130 14.32 -6.32 14.08
CA PRO A 130 13.49 -5.67 15.07
C PRO A 130 14.04 -4.26 15.36
N PRO A 131 13.21 -3.22 15.47
CA PRO A 131 13.71 -1.91 15.85
C PRO A 131 14.46 -2.01 17.18
N THR A 132 15.73 -1.63 17.18
CA THR A 132 16.53 -1.55 18.41
C THR A 132 15.94 -0.46 19.30
N ILE A 133 15.44 -0.86 20.48
CA ILE A 133 14.90 0.03 21.51
C ILE A 133 16.02 0.83 22.17
#